data_AF-A0A6I9M0I9-F1
#
_entry.id   AF-A0A6I9M0I9-F1
#
_cell.length_a   1.000
_cell.length_b   1.000
_cell.length_c   1.000
_cell.angle_alpha   90.00
_cell.angle_beta   90.00
_cell.angle_gamma   90.00
#
_symmetry.space_group_name_H-M   'P 1'
#
loop_
_entity.id
_entity.type
_entity.pdbx_description
1 polymer ?
#
loop_
_entity_poly.entity_id
_entity_poly.type
_entity_poly.pdbx_seq_one_letter_code
_entity_poly.pdbx_strand_id
1 'polypeptide(L)'
;MSRSRHDMLQQLDEEDNPLHPRSSGCSMLDNIIESTIDPAVSVEDYHATIDEATTLPYHKGAVTKFKQCFLDQSNETLQNVHVMVEAIYNSEDCPEEA
;
A
#
# COMPACT_ATOMS: atom_id res chain seq x y z
N MET A 1 34.11 14.26 18.42
CA MET A 1 34.29 12.92 17.82
C MET A 1 34.22 13.10 16.31
N SER A 2 35.35 13.01 15.62
CA SER A 2 35.38 13.11 14.15
C SER A 2 35.03 11.75 13.57
N ARG A 3 33.96 11.69 12.76
CA ARG A 3 33.57 10.46 12.06
C ARG A 3 34.64 10.07 11.04
N SER A 4 34.93 8.78 10.95
CA SER A 4 35.95 8.24 10.05
C SER A 4 35.48 8.38 8.60
N ARG A 5 36.43 8.41 7.67
CA ARG A 5 36.12 8.46 6.22
C ARG A 5 35.37 7.19 5.76
N HIS A 6 35.51 6.07 6.49
CA HIS A 6 34.68 4.88 6.30
C HIS A 6 33.23 5.10 6.76
N ASP A 7 33.02 5.80 7.87
CA ASP A 7 31.67 6.12 8.37
C ASP A 7 30.93 7.08 7.42
N MET A 8 31.65 7.96 6.72
CA MET A 8 31.04 8.82 5.68
C MET A 8 30.73 8.05 4.39
N LEU A 9 31.50 7.00 4.07
CA LEU A 9 31.23 6.19 2.87
C LEU A 9 30.02 5.28 3.09
N GLN A 10 29.86 4.72 4.29
CA GLN A 10 28.64 3.96 4.64
C GLN A 10 27.36 4.80 4.59
N GLN A 11 27.44 6.11 4.80
CA GLN A 11 26.29 7.01 4.63
C GLN A 11 25.95 7.30 3.16
N LEU A 12 26.93 7.19 2.26
CA LEU A 12 26.70 7.37 0.81
C LEU A 12 26.22 6.07 0.15
N ASP A 13 26.45 4.92 0.77
CA ASP A 13 25.94 3.62 0.32
C ASP A 13 24.45 3.38 0.73
N GLU A 14 23.89 4.19 1.63
CA GLU A 14 22.45 4.16 1.97
C GLU A 14 21.58 5.04 1.05
N GLU A 15 22.16 5.96 0.28
CA GLU A 15 21.43 6.83 -0.67
C GLU A 15 21.18 6.20 -2.05
N ASP A 16 21.59 4.94 -2.26
CA ASP A 16 21.30 4.15 -3.46
C ASP A 16 20.62 2.81 -3.10
N ASN A 17 19.79 2.81 -2.04
CA ASN A 17 18.88 1.70 -1.76
C ASN A 17 17.60 1.95 -2.59
N PRO A 18 17.19 1.04 -3.51
CA PRO A 18 16.02 1.27 -4.34
C PRO A 18 14.84 1.54 -3.43
N LEU A 19 14.15 2.66 -3.69
CA LEU A 19 13.03 3.22 -2.95
C LEU A 19 12.44 2.22 -1.95
N HIS A 20 12.51 2.49 -0.64
CA HIS A 20 11.45 1.96 0.20
C HIS A 20 10.14 2.34 -0.48
N PRO A 21 9.28 1.39 -0.87
CA PRO A 21 8.05 1.74 -1.55
C PRO A 21 7.32 2.69 -0.62
N ARG A 22 7.13 3.93 -1.11
CA ARG A 22 6.39 4.92 -0.34
C ARG A 22 5.02 4.33 -0.02
N SER A 23 4.57 4.60 1.18
CA SER A 23 3.37 4.02 1.79
C SER A 23 2.32 5.12 1.96
N SER A 24 1.08 4.75 2.27
CA SER A 24 0.08 5.70 2.75
C SER A 24 0.44 6.39 4.08
N GLY A 25 1.53 5.98 4.74
CA GLY A 25 1.85 6.38 6.12
C GLY A 25 1.07 5.59 7.17
N CYS A 26 0.21 4.65 6.75
CA CYS A 26 -0.61 3.83 7.63
C CYS A 26 -0.62 2.38 7.11
N SER A 27 0.10 1.49 7.80
CA SER A 27 0.22 0.07 7.40
C SER A 27 -1.13 -0.65 7.29
N MET A 28 -2.11 -0.27 8.11
CA MET A 28 -3.47 -0.82 8.04
C MET A 28 -4.17 -0.41 6.73
N LEU A 29 -3.99 0.83 6.27
CA LEU A 29 -4.55 1.28 5.00
C LEU A 29 -3.84 0.61 3.81
N ASP A 30 -2.52 0.46 3.87
CA ASP A 30 -1.76 -0.26 2.84
C ASP A 30 -2.27 -1.71 2.69
N ASN A 31 -2.47 -2.41 3.81
CA ASN A 31 -3.02 -3.78 3.79
C ASN A 31 -4.44 -3.84 3.18
N ILE A 32 -5.29 -2.84 3.44
CA ILE A 32 -6.62 -2.76 2.81
C ILE A 32 -6.50 -2.59 1.30
N ILE A 33 -5.60 -1.73 0.84
CA ILE A 33 -5.38 -1.45 -0.59
C ILE A 33 -4.84 -2.70 -1.29
N GLU A 34 -3.80 -3.33 -0.73
CA GLU A 34 -3.24 -4.58 -1.23
C GLU A 34 -4.30 -5.69 -1.29
N SER A 35 -5.05 -5.89 -0.21
CA SER A 35 -6.15 -6.86 -0.15
C SER A 35 -7.29 -6.55 -1.13
N THR A 36 -7.49 -5.28 -1.49
CA THR A 36 -8.51 -4.87 -2.47
C THR A 36 -8.10 -5.29 -3.88
N ILE A 37 -6.85 -5.01 -4.26
CA ILE A 37 -6.33 -5.19 -5.62
C ILE A 37 -5.92 -6.65 -5.89
N ASP A 38 -5.53 -7.41 -4.87
CA ASP A 38 -5.09 -8.79 -5.04
C ASP A 38 -6.26 -9.72 -5.48
N PRO A 39 -6.20 -10.33 -6.67
CA PRO A 39 -7.23 -11.26 -7.14
C PRO A 39 -7.24 -12.59 -6.37
N ALA A 40 -6.20 -12.92 -5.62
CA ALA A 40 -6.13 -14.12 -4.78
C ALA A 40 -6.89 -13.97 -3.46
N VAL A 41 -7.15 -12.73 -3.01
CA VAL A 41 -7.93 -12.46 -1.79
C VAL A 41 -9.41 -12.63 -2.08
N SER A 42 -10.04 -13.58 -1.39
CA SER A 42 -11.47 -13.84 -1.53
C SER A 42 -12.32 -12.70 -0.95
N VAL A 43 -13.60 -12.66 -1.32
CA VAL A 43 -14.54 -11.70 -0.70
C VAL A 43 -14.65 -11.92 0.82
N GLU A 44 -14.58 -13.17 1.28
CA GLU A 44 -14.64 -13.51 2.70
C GLU A 44 -13.38 -13.02 3.44
N ASP A 45 -12.19 -13.26 2.90
CA ASP A 45 -10.94 -12.80 3.49
C ASP A 45 -10.88 -11.27 3.49
N TYR A 46 -11.36 -10.62 2.43
CA TYR A 46 -11.47 -9.17 2.38
C TYR A 46 -12.39 -8.60 3.46
N HIS A 47 -13.48 -9.30 3.80
CA HIS A 47 -14.33 -8.91 4.92
C HIS A 47 -13.59 -8.95 6.27
N ALA A 48 -12.67 -9.90 6.47
CA ALA A 48 -11.83 -9.95 7.66
C ALA A 48 -10.87 -8.74 7.71
N THR A 49 -10.23 -8.39 6.59
CA THR A 49 -9.38 -7.19 6.49
C THR A 49 -10.13 -5.90 6.87
N ILE A 50 -11.37 -5.74 6.40
CA ILE A 50 -12.19 -4.55 6.74
C ILE A 50 -12.67 -4.57 8.20
N ASP A 51 -12.96 -5.75 8.75
CA ASP A 51 -13.37 -5.89 10.15
C ASP A 51 -12.24 -5.47 11.11
N GLU A 52 -11.00 -5.86 10.81
CA GLU A 52 -9.82 -5.44 11.58
C GLU A 52 -9.57 -3.92 11.54
N ALA A 53 -9.98 -3.27 10.46
CA ALA A 53 -9.76 -1.84 10.24
C ALA A 53 -10.89 -0.93 10.73
N THR A 54 -12.04 -1.48 11.13
CA THR A 54 -13.22 -0.70 11.48
C THR A 54 -13.70 -0.97 12.90
N THR A 55 -14.04 0.11 13.62
CA THR A 55 -14.61 0.03 14.97
C THR A 55 -16.13 0.05 14.97
N LEU A 56 -16.73 0.46 13.84
CA LEU A 56 -18.17 0.56 13.64
C LEU A 56 -18.63 -0.50 12.64
N PRO A 57 -19.84 -1.05 12.81
CA PRO A 57 -20.41 -1.96 11.83
C PRO A 57 -20.46 -1.33 10.43
N TYR A 58 -19.97 -2.05 9.43
CA TYR A 58 -20.06 -1.64 8.03
C TYR A 58 -21.17 -2.40 7.29
N HIS A 59 -21.65 -1.83 6.18
CA HIS A 59 -22.64 -2.48 5.35
C HIS A 59 -22.00 -3.61 4.53
N LYS A 60 -22.15 -4.87 4.97
CA LYS A 60 -21.51 -6.04 4.33
C LYS A 60 -21.73 -6.09 2.82
N GLY A 61 -22.96 -5.87 2.34
CA GLY A 61 -23.25 -5.90 0.91
C GLY A 61 -22.57 -4.80 0.08
N ALA A 62 -22.09 -3.71 0.72
CA ALA A 62 -21.34 -2.67 0.03
C ALA A 62 -19.88 -3.10 -0.12
N VAL A 63 -19.28 -3.63 0.94
CA VAL A 63 -17.92 -4.20 0.93
C VAL A 63 -17.80 -5.39 -0.01
N THR A 64 -18.80 -6.29 -0.02
CA THR A 64 -18.89 -7.39 -1.00
C THR A 64 -18.87 -6.88 -2.43
N LYS A 65 -19.73 -5.90 -2.76
CA LYS A 65 -19.79 -5.34 -4.12
C LYS A 65 -18.50 -4.62 -4.48
N PHE A 66 -17.92 -3.88 -3.54
CA PHE A 66 -16.66 -3.17 -3.75
C PHE A 66 -15.54 -4.14 -4.12
N LYS A 67 -15.33 -5.22 -3.34
CA LYS A 67 -14.33 -6.25 -3.68
C LYS A 67 -14.65 -6.96 -4.99
N GLN A 68 -15.91 -7.33 -5.21
CA GLN A 68 -16.30 -8.00 -6.45
C GLN A 68 -15.99 -7.14 -7.69
N CYS A 69 -16.17 -5.82 -7.62
CA CYS A 69 -15.80 -4.93 -8.72
C CYS A 69 -14.32 -5.04 -9.13
N PHE A 70 -13.40 -5.26 -8.17
CA PHE A 70 -11.99 -5.50 -8.46
C PHE A 70 -11.75 -6.92 -9.00
N LEU A 71 -12.40 -7.94 -8.42
CA LEU A 71 -12.32 -9.31 -8.91
C LEU A 71 -12.85 -9.48 -10.35
N ASP A 72 -13.76 -8.61 -10.77
CA ASP A 72 -14.30 -8.58 -12.13
C ASP A 72 -13.35 -7.86 -13.13
N GLN A 73 -12.26 -7.24 -12.67
CA GLN A 73 -11.26 -6.60 -13.54
C GLN A 73 -10.26 -7.61 -14.11
N SER A 74 -9.59 -7.24 -15.20
CA SER A 74 -8.47 -8.02 -15.73
C SER A 74 -7.22 -7.87 -14.85
N ASN A 75 -6.33 -8.86 -14.89
CA ASN A 75 -5.03 -8.76 -14.19
C ASN A 75 -4.22 -7.53 -14.64
N GLU A 76 -4.31 -7.13 -15.91
CA GLU A 76 -3.67 -5.90 -16.41
C GLU A 76 -4.24 -4.65 -15.74
N THR A 77 -5.57 -4.57 -15.60
CA THR A 77 -6.21 -3.45 -14.90
C THR A 77 -5.82 -3.43 -13.43
N LEU A 78 -5.79 -4.57 -12.73
CA LEU A 78 -5.37 -4.65 -11.34
C LEU A 78 -3.91 -4.20 -11.16
N GLN A 79 -3.01 -4.63 -12.07
CA GLN A 79 -1.63 -4.16 -12.08
C GLN A 79 -1.51 -2.65 -12.32
N ASN A 80 -2.34 -2.09 -13.20
CA ASN A 80 -2.37 -0.65 -13.44
C ASN A 80 -2.88 0.14 -12.23
N VAL A 81 -3.81 -0.42 -11.43
CA VAL A 81 -4.22 0.19 -10.15
C VAL A 81 -3.06 0.20 -9.16
N HIS A 82 -2.28 -0.89 -9.07
CA HIS A 82 -1.07 -0.91 -8.25
C HIS A 82 -0.09 0.21 -8.65
N VAL A 83 0.23 0.32 -9.94
CA VAL A 83 1.10 1.39 -10.47
C VAL A 83 0.53 2.78 -10.17
N MET A 84 -0.79 2.95 -10.26
CA MET A 84 -1.45 4.21 -9.92
C MET A 84 -1.28 4.57 -8.44
N VAL A 85 -1.44 3.61 -7.53
CA VAL A 85 -1.25 3.82 -6.08
C VAL A 85 0.20 4.17 -5.77
N GLU A 86 1.16 3.46 -6.36
CA GLU A 86 2.59 3.79 -6.22
C GLU A 86 2.90 5.19 -6.74
N ALA A 87 2.30 5.60 -7.86
CA ALA A 87 2.47 6.95 -8.39
C ALA A 87 1.90 8.02 -7.45
N ILE A 88 0.78 7.73 -6.78
CA ILE A 88 0.20 8.63 -5.76
C ILE A 88 1.16 8.78 -4.59
N TYR A 89 1.66 7.68 -4.02
CA TYR A 89 2.58 7.73 -2.88
C TYR A 89 3.91 8.41 -3.24
N ASN A 90 4.36 8.25 -4.50
CA ASN A 90 5.58 8.88 -4.99
C ASN A 90 5.41 10.35 -5.45
N SER A 91 4.20 10.89 -5.40
CA SER A 91 3.92 12.28 -5.79
C SER A 91 4.49 13.28 -4.78
N GLU A 92 4.94 14.44 -5.26
CA GLU A 92 5.29 15.59 -4.40
C GLU A 92 4.09 16.08 -3.56
N ASP A 93 2.87 15.82 -4.03
CA ASP A 93 1.62 16.17 -3.34
C ASP A 93 1.23 15.17 -2.24
N CYS A 94 1.93 14.02 -2.13
CA CYS A 94 1.76 13.04 -1.06
C CYS A 94 3.05 12.97 -0.23
N PRO A 95 3.32 14.00 0.60
CA PRO A 95 4.54 14.02 1.40
C PRO A 95 4.53 12.85 2.39
N GLU A 96 5.67 12.17 2.51
CA GLU A 96 5.93 11.34 3.69
C GLU A 96 5.78 12.26 4.91
N GLU A 97 4.91 11.90 5.87
CA GLU A 97 4.59 12.79 6.99
C GLU A 97 5.88 13.30 7.67
N ALA A 98 5.95 14.63 7.87
CA ALA A 98 7.08 15.33 8.47
C ALA A 98 7.09 15.24 10.01
#